data_AF-A0A077RPQ7-F1
#
_entry.id   AF-A0A077RPQ7-F1
#
_cell.length_a   1.000
_cell.length_b   1.000
_cell.length_c   1.000
_cell.angle_alpha   90.00
_cell.angle_beta   90.00
_cell.angle_gamma   90.00
#
_symmetry.space_group_name_H-M   'P 1'
#
loop_
_entity.id
_entity.type
_entity.pdbx_description
1 polymer ?
#
loop_
_entity_poly.entity_id
_entity_poly.type
_entity_poly.pdbx_seq_one_letter_code
_entity_poly.pdbx_strand_id
1 'polypeptide(L)'
;MIMAAADQQGEGCPAKRCGDFTISHPFWLADNKTGRSCGPLDFEVICRSNGSPVLRSSGDDGFAIIRITYEERSLRVVDLYKRNHLHNNTNSCHVPSWNASDQLGRLFRVEPINLKLVLYNCTKAEAAAVARQDRALVPIRCGNKSNAFVRAGGRYDGTDDYARYHMEGCEATVVPVLGVHGMANASNYEQLISGGFLLTWQTGKLASQISTSFRSVESCITYSLRPVI
;
A
#
# COMPACT_ATOMS: atom_id res chain seq x y z
N MET A 1 27.41 -33.99 -30.02
CA MET A 1 27.18 -33.84 -28.56
C MET A 1 26.41 -32.56 -28.38
N ILE A 2 25.22 -32.63 -27.78
CA ILE A 2 24.33 -31.49 -27.61
C ILE A 2 24.59 -30.98 -26.20
N MET A 3 25.25 -29.83 -26.07
CA MET A 3 25.47 -29.20 -24.77
C MET A 3 24.12 -28.71 -24.24
N ALA A 4 23.70 -29.30 -23.13
CA ALA A 4 22.56 -28.82 -22.36
C ALA A 4 22.81 -27.35 -21.98
N ALA A 5 21.85 -26.49 -22.29
CA ALA A 5 21.82 -25.14 -21.74
C ALA A 5 21.67 -25.27 -20.23
N ALA A 6 22.71 -24.86 -19.50
CA ALA A 6 22.62 -24.67 -18.06
C ALA A 6 21.56 -23.60 -17.81
N ASP A 7 20.50 -24.00 -17.11
CA ASP A 7 19.49 -23.10 -16.58
C ASP A 7 20.21 -22.16 -15.60
N GLN A 8 20.50 -20.94 -16.05
CA GLN A 8 21.05 -19.87 -15.22
C GLN A 8 19.94 -19.40 -14.28
N GLN A 9 19.73 -20.17 -13.22
CA GLN A 9 18.94 -19.80 -12.06
C GLN A 9 19.71 -18.68 -11.34
N GLY A 10 19.53 -17.45 -11.82
CA GLY A 10 20.27 -16.27 -11.35
C GLY A 10 20.17 -16.15 -9.83
N GLU A 11 21.34 -16.12 -9.16
CA GLU A 11 21.46 -16.00 -7.71
C GLU A 11 20.68 -14.75 -7.23
N GLY A 12 19.52 -14.97 -6.62
CA GLY A 12 18.77 -13.91 -5.97
C GLY A 12 19.58 -13.27 -4.85
N CYS A 13 19.21 -12.06 -4.45
CA CYS A 13 19.83 -11.38 -3.30
C CYS A 13 19.95 -12.34 -2.10
N PRO A 14 21.13 -12.40 -1.44
CA PRO A 14 21.30 -13.23 -0.26
C PRO A 14 20.36 -12.77 0.85
N ALA A 15 19.85 -13.74 1.61
CA ALA A 15 18.97 -13.44 2.73
C ALA A 15 19.70 -12.60 3.80
N LYS A 16 19.03 -11.58 4.32
CA LYS A 16 19.57 -10.63 5.30
C LYS A 16 18.58 -10.43 6.45
N ARG A 17 19.10 -10.07 7.62
CA ARG A 17 18.29 -9.79 8.83
C ARG A 17 17.89 -8.31 8.88
N CYS A 18 16.67 -8.06 9.32
CA CYS A 18 16.20 -6.75 9.75
C CYS A 18 15.40 -6.91 11.04
N GLY A 19 16.01 -6.61 12.18
CA GLY A 19 15.46 -6.96 13.50
C GLY A 19 15.20 -8.46 13.60
N ASP A 20 13.94 -8.82 13.84
CA ASP A 20 13.49 -10.21 13.95
C ASP A 20 13.16 -10.87 12.60
N PHE A 21 13.13 -10.09 11.53
CA PHE A 21 12.75 -10.56 10.20
C PHE A 21 13.95 -11.08 9.42
N THR A 22 13.72 -12.16 8.68
CA THR A 22 14.62 -12.63 7.64
C THR A 22 14.05 -12.20 6.29
N ILE A 23 14.73 -11.26 5.63
CA ILE A 23 14.38 -10.75 4.30
C ILE A 23 15.16 -11.55 3.27
N SER A 24 14.46 -12.24 2.40
CA SER A 24 14.99 -13.12 1.36
C SER A 24 14.25 -12.91 0.06
N HIS A 25 14.81 -13.45 -1.03
CA HIS A 25 14.22 -13.37 -2.35
C HIS A 25 12.70 -13.67 -2.36
N PRO A 26 11.86 -12.86 -3.04
CA PRO A 26 12.23 -11.76 -3.95
C PRO A 26 12.55 -10.44 -3.25
N PHE A 27 12.29 -10.32 -1.95
CA PHE A 27 12.60 -9.13 -1.16
C PHE A 27 14.09 -9.01 -0.91
N TRP A 28 14.56 -7.77 -0.82
CA TRP A 28 15.98 -7.53 -0.61
C TRP A 28 16.22 -6.23 0.14
N LEU A 29 17.35 -6.22 0.84
CA LEU A 29 17.89 -5.06 1.53
C LEU A 29 19.15 -4.62 0.79
N ALA A 30 19.28 -3.32 0.53
CA ALA A 30 20.53 -2.74 0.04
C ALA A 30 21.70 -3.16 0.95
N ASP A 31 22.86 -3.40 0.35
CA ASP A 31 24.09 -3.60 1.13
C ASP A 31 24.58 -2.24 1.63
N ASN A 32 24.66 -2.06 2.94
CA ASN A 32 25.14 -0.83 3.57
C ASN A 32 26.56 -0.43 3.12
N LYS A 33 27.38 -1.38 2.63
CA LYS A 33 28.74 -1.10 2.16
C LYS A 33 28.80 -0.61 0.71
N THR A 34 27.97 -1.15 -0.16
CA THR A 34 28.06 -0.89 -1.61
C THR A 34 26.90 -0.05 -2.14
N GLY A 35 25.79 0.04 -1.39
CA GLY A 35 24.55 0.69 -1.81
C GLY A 35 23.92 0.09 -3.08
N ARG A 36 24.45 -1.04 -3.58
CA ARG A 36 24.01 -1.61 -4.85
C ARG A 36 22.69 -2.34 -4.70
N SER A 37 21.81 -2.12 -5.67
CA SER A 37 20.64 -2.98 -5.88
C SER A 37 21.08 -4.34 -6.41
N CYS A 38 20.45 -5.40 -5.90
CA CYS A 38 20.63 -6.77 -6.37
C CYS A 38 19.30 -7.41 -6.83
N GLY A 39 18.20 -6.64 -6.84
CA GLY A 39 16.86 -7.15 -7.15
C GLY A 39 15.92 -6.07 -7.68
N PRO A 40 14.68 -6.42 -8.07
CA PRO A 40 13.70 -5.45 -8.58
C PRO A 40 13.30 -4.43 -7.53
N LEU A 41 13.17 -3.16 -7.92
CA LEU A 41 12.83 -2.05 -7.01
C LEU A 41 11.48 -2.22 -6.32
N ASP A 42 10.51 -2.90 -6.96
CA ASP A 42 9.22 -3.22 -6.34
C ASP A 42 9.35 -4.03 -5.03
N PHE A 43 10.44 -4.78 -4.88
CA PHE A 43 10.69 -5.63 -3.72
C PHE A 43 11.76 -5.08 -2.76
N GLU A 44 12.17 -3.82 -2.95
CA GLU A 44 13.13 -3.17 -2.07
C GLU A 44 12.53 -2.97 -0.66
N VAL A 45 13.27 -3.44 0.35
CA VAL A 45 12.95 -3.24 1.76
C VAL A 45 13.98 -2.30 2.37
N ILE A 46 13.51 -1.37 3.18
CA ILE A 46 14.32 -0.49 4.02
C ILE A 46 14.27 -1.03 5.44
N CYS A 47 15.42 -1.29 6.06
CA CYS A 47 15.47 -1.61 7.48
C CYS A 47 15.64 -0.34 8.30
N ARG A 48 14.63 0.01 9.10
CA ARG A 48 14.72 1.17 10.01
C ARG A 48 15.66 0.86 11.18
N SER A 49 16.15 1.93 11.82
CA SER A 49 17.06 1.84 12.98
C SER A 49 16.49 1.04 14.15
N ASN A 50 15.16 1.01 14.30
CA ASN A 50 14.45 0.21 15.30
C ASN A 50 14.26 -1.27 14.87
N GLY A 51 14.92 -1.72 13.80
CA GLY A 51 14.81 -3.07 13.27
C GLY A 51 13.50 -3.38 12.53
N SER A 52 12.66 -2.37 12.26
CA SER A 52 11.41 -2.57 11.50
C SER A 52 11.67 -2.58 9.99
N PRO A 53 11.30 -3.65 9.26
CA PRO A 53 11.35 -3.67 7.80
C PRO A 53 10.20 -2.86 7.20
N VAL A 54 10.51 -2.06 6.19
CA VAL A 54 9.54 -1.25 5.45
C VAL A 54 9.68 -1.53 3.97
N LEU A 55 8.63 -2.07 3.35
CA LEU A 55 8.54 -2.19 1.91
C LEU A 55 8.49 -0.79 1.31
N ARG A 56 9.42 -0.50 0.41
CA ARG A 56 9.47 0.75 -0.32
C ARG A 56 8.28 0.83 -1.30
N SER A 57 7.74 2.02 -1.47
CA SER A 57 6.65 2.32 -2.39
C SER A 57 6.92 3.63 -3.12
N SER A 58 6.06 3.99 -4.08
CA SER A 58 6.08 5.35 -4.65
C SER A 58 5.65 6.43 -3.65
N GLY A 59 5.03 6.05 -2.54
CA GLY A 59 4.68 6.92 -1.42
C GLY A 59 5.81 7.21 -0.44
N ASP A 60 5.68 8.32 0.30
CA ASP A 60 6.71 8.85 1.21
C ASP A 60 7.14 7.88 2.32
N ASP A 61 6.19 7.38 3.12
CA ASP A 61 6.51 6.66 4.36
C ASP A 61 6.70 5.15 4.16
N GLY A 62 6.20 4.58 3.05
CA GLY A 62 6.22 3.16 2.75
C GLY A 62 5.25 2.28 3.55
N PHE A 63 5.41 0.96 3.42
CA PHE A 63 4.57 -0.03 4.09
C PHE A 63 5.38 -0.84 5.09
N ALA A 64 5.14 -0.67 6.40
CA ALA A 64 5.83 -1.47 7.41
C ALA A 64 5.37 -2.92 7.36
N ILE A 65 6.31 -3.85 7.25
CA ILE A 65 6.04 -5.28 7.22
C ILE A 65 5.93 -5.76 8.68
N ILE A 66 4.75 -6.23 9.08
CA ILE A 66 4.52 -6.84 10.40
C ILE A 66 4.74 -8.36 10.33
N ARG A 67 4.41 -8.97 9.18
CA ARG A 67 4.58 -10.41 8.96
C ARG A 67 4.84 -10.69 7.49
N ILE A 68 5.70 -11.66 7.25
CA ILE A 68 5.98 -12.20 5.91
C ILE A 68 5.89 -13.73 5.96
N THR A 69 5.16 -14.32 5.02
CA THR A 69 5.05 -15.76 4.86
C THR A 69 5.44 -16.11 3.42
N TYR A 70 6.66 -16.62 3.21
CA TYR A 70 7.19 -16.90 1.87
C TYR A 70 6.47 -18.05 1.16
N GLU A 71 6.05 -19.08 1.89
CA GLU A 71 5.31 -20.22 1.36
C GLU A 71 3.97 -19.79 0.74
N GLU A 72 3.21 -18.97 1.47
CA GLU A 72 1.92 -18.42 1.05
C GLU A 72 2.06 -17.21 0.11
N ARG A 73 3.29 -16.70 -0.06
CA ARG A 73 3.58 -15.43 -0.75
C ARG A 73 2.73 -14.27 -0.23
N SER A 74 2.61 -14.18 1.09
CA SER A 74 1.74 -13.20 1.76
C SER A 74 2.50 -12.27 2.72
N LEU A 75 2.11 -10.99 2.75
CA LEU A 75 2.62 -9.98 3.66
C LEU A 75 1.46 -9.40 4.47
N ARG A 76 1.64 -9.21 5.78
CA ARG A 76 0.81 -8.27 6.53
C ARG A 76 1.57 -6.97 6.68
N VAL A 77 1.01 -5.87 6.18
CA VAL A 77 1.67 -4.56 6.16
C VAL A 77 0.80 -3.45 6.74
N VAL A 78 1.45 -2.40 7.25
CA VAL A 78 0.81 -1.14 7.66
C VAL A 78 1.21 -0.04 6.70
N ASP A 79 0.23 0.64 6.13
CA ASP A 79 0.47 1.91 5.44
C ASP A 79 0.88 2.97 6.47
N LEU A 80 2.18 3.28 6.48
CA LEU A 80 2.75 4.14 7.51
C LEU A 80 2.28 5.58 7.36
N TYR A 81 2.01 6.02 6.13
CA TYR A 81 1.51 7.36 5.90
C TYR A 81 0.12 7.51 6.52
N LYS A 82 -0.79 6.59 6.19
CA LYS A 82 -2.15 6.60 6.75
C LYS A 82 -2.14 6.51 8.27
N ARG A 83 -1.26 5.68 8.85
CA ARG A 83 -1.13 5.58 10.30
C ARG A 83 -0.53 6.83 10.95
N ASN A 84 0.47 7.48 10.36
CA ASN A 84 1.18 8.56 11.05
C ASN A 84 0.46 9.92 10.87
N HIS A 85 -0.14 10.16 9.69
CA HIS A 85 -0.67 11.49 9.33
C HIS A 85 -2.16 11.68 9.65
N LEU A 86 -2.90 10.60 9.94
CA LEU A 86 -4.26 10.70 10.52
C LEU A 86 -4.26 11.08 12.01
N HIS A 87 -3.10 11.04 12.66
CA HIS A 87 -2.94 11.20 14.10
C HIS A 87 -2.24 12.50 14.51
N ASN A 88 -2.01 13.44 13.58
CA ASN A 88 -1.23 14.62 13.93
C ASN A 88 -2.04 15.57 14.81
N ASN A 89 -1.46 15.97 15.95
CA ASN A 89 -1.98 16.97 16.91
C ASN A 89 -2.06 18.40 16.32
N THR A 90 -1.87 18.53 15.01
CA THR A 90 -2.13 19.76 14.26
C THR A 90 -3.63 20.03 14.15
N ASN A 91 -4.00 21.29 13.92
CA ASN A 91 -5.40 21.72 13.78
C ASN A 91 -6.15 21.11 12.57
N SER A 92 -5.50 20.25 11.78
CA SER A 92 -6.04 19.64 10.56
C SER A 92 -5.59 18.19 10.42
N CYS A 93 -6.54 17.31 10.04
CA CYS A 93 -6.22 16.00 9.48
C CYS A 93 -5.55 16.15 8.13
N HIS A 94 -4.50 15.38 7.88
CA HIS A 94 -4.06 15.13 6.53
C HIS A 94 -4.57 13.76 6.07
N VAL A 95 -5.75 13.76 5.47
CA VAL A 95 -6.32 12.57 4.85
C VAL A 95 -5.70 12.42 3.47
N PRO A 96 -4.92 11.35 3.19
CA PRO A 96 -4.38 11.12 1.86
C PRO A 96 -5.52 10.85 0.88
N SER A 97 -5.34 11.28 -0.37
CA SER A 97 -6.30 11.07 -1.46
C SER A 97 -6.11 9.77 -2.23
N TRP A 98 -4.95 9.12 -2.09
CA TRP A 98 -4.57 7.94 -2.85
C TRP A 98 -4.85 6.63 -2.10
N ASN A 99 -5.24 5.61 -2.87
CA ASN A 99 -5.44 4.27 -2.34
C ASN A 99 -4.08 3.59 -2.12
N ALA A 100 -4.05 2.60 -1.23
CA ALA A 100 -2.82 1.82 -0.99
C ALA A 100 -2.35 1.10 -2.28
N SER A 101 -3.29 0.64 -3.11
CA SER A 101 -3.01 0.02 -4.41
C SER A 101 -2.28 0.94 -5.39
N ASP A 102 -2.45 2.26 -5.29
CA ASP A 102 -1.81 3.23 -6.18
C ASP A 102 -0.33 3.41 -5.82
N GLN A 103 0.03 3.11 -4.58
CA GLN A 103 1.40 3.21 -4.07
C GLN A 103 2.16 1.88 -4.17
N LEU A 104 1.43 0.77 -4.10
CA LEU A 104 2.00 -0.56 -4.22
C LEU A 104 2.35 -0.86 -5.68
N GLY A 105 3.51 -1.47 -5.89
CA GLY A 105 3.89 -1.97 -7.21
C GLY A 105 2.87 -3.00 -7.73
N ARG A 106 2.77 -3.13 -9.05
CA ARG A 106 1.80 -4.05 -9.71
C ARG A 106 2.04 -5.52 -9.41
N LEU A 107 3.17 -5.85 -8.80
CA LEU A 107 3.48 -7.19 -8.33
C LEU A 107 2.78 -7.53 -7.01
N PHE A 108 2.16 -6.55 -6.34
CA PHE A 108 1.39 -6.77 -5.12
C PHE A 108 -0.11 -6.70 -5.38
N ARG A 109 -0.86 -7.48 -4.61
CA ARG A 109 -2.32 -7.48 -4.63
C ARG A 109 -2.85 -7.46 -3.20
N VAL A 110 -3.82 -6.59 -2.95
CA VAL A 110 -4.58 -6.59 -1.69
C VAL A 110 -5.53 -7.78 -1.70
N GLU A 111 -5.43 -8.63 -0.67
CA GLU A 111 -6.24 -9.84 -0.62
C GLU A 111 -7.72 -9.54 -0.33
N PRO A 112 -8.68 -10.27 -0.95
CA PRO A 112 -10.12 -10.05 -0.72
C PRO A 112 -10.62 -10.37 0.69
N ILE A 113 -9.79 -11.04 1.51
CA ILE A 113 -10.08 -11.28 2.92
C ILE A 113 -10.04 -9.99 3.75
N ASN A 114 -9.34 -8.96 3.25
CA ASN A 114 -9.34 -7.66 3.89
C ASN A 114 -10.74 -7.04 3.85
N LEU A 115 -10.98 -6.14 4.78
CA LEU A 115 -12.10 -5.22 4.77
C LEU A 115 -11.61 -3.86 4.28
N LYS A 116 -12.55 -2.93 4.07
CA LYS A 116 -12.22 -1.55 3.74
C LYS A 116 -12.76 -0.57 4.77
N LEU A 117 -11.92 0.39 5.13
CA LEU A 117 -12.36 1.68 5.64
C LEU A 117 -12.39 2.66 4.48
N VAL A 118 -13.29 3.64 4.58
CA VAL A 118 -13.32 4.77 3.65
C VAL A 118 -13.09 6.03 4.45
N LEU A 119 -12.01 6.72 4.15
CA LEU A 119 -11.67 8.00 4.74
C LEU A 119 -12.23 9.10 3.86
N TYR A 120 -12.83 10.11 4.47
CA TYR A 120 -13.41 11.26 3.82
C TYR A 120 -12.68 12.52 4.24
N ASN A 121 -12.44 13.41 3.29
CA ASN A 121 -11.96 14.77 3.52
C ASN A 121 -12.91 15.77 2.86
N CYS A 122 -13.77 16.39 3.67
CA CYS A 122 -14.78 17.32 3.15
C CYS A 122 -14.22 18.75 3.11
N THR A 123 -14.09 19.29 1.89
CA THR A 123 -13.56 20.65 1.67
C THR A 123 -14.66 21.72 1.74
N LYS A 124 -15.93 21.33 1.53
CA LYS A 124 -17.11 22.20 1.64
C LYS A 124 -17.75 22.09 3.03
N ALA A 125 -18.18 23.23 3.59
CA ALA A 125 -18.77 23.27 4.94
C ALA A 125 -20.11 22.52 5.00
N GLU A 126 -20.91 22.60 3.95
CA GLU A 126 -22.20 21.94 3.81
C GLU A 126 -22.02 20.41 3.75
N ALA A 127 -21.04 19.95 2.97
CA ALA A 127 -20.70 18.53 2.89
C ALA A 127 -20.23 17.98 4.25
N ALA A 128 -19.40 18.74 4.97
CA ALA A 128 -18.98 18.38 6.31
C ALA A 128 -20.16 18.40 7.31
N ALA A 129 -21.17 19.26 7.14
CA ALA A 129 -22.37 19.26 7.97
C ALA A 129 -23.24 18.03 7.71
N VAL A 130 -23.42 17.64 6.45
CA VAL A 130 -24.10 16.39 6.05
C VAL A 130 -23.37 15.18 6.64
N ALA A 131 -22.04 15.12 6.48
CA ALA A 131 -21.22 14.03 7.00
C ALA A 131 -21.34 13.87 8.53
N ARG A 132 -21.50 14.97 9.29
CA ARG A 132 -21.72 14.93 10.75
C ARG A 132 -23.08 14.33 11.14
N GLN A 133 -24.07 14.38 10.26
CA GLN A 133 -25.41 13.86 10.52
C GLN A 133 -25.56 12.39 10.10
N ASP A 134 -24.65 11.87 9.28
CA ASP A 134 -24.65 10.47 8.86
C ASP A 134 -24.16 9.56 10.00
N ARG A 135 -25.03 8.66 10.44
CA ARG A 135 -24.74 7.72 11.55
C ARG A 135 -23.70 6.66 11.19
N ALA A 136 -23.42 6.43 9.91
CA ALA A 136 -22.39 5.49 9.46
C ALA A 136 -20.99 6.13 9.44
N LEU A 137 -20.89 7.45 9.59
CA LEU A 137 -19.64 8.19 9.60
C LEU A 137 -19.20 8.50 11.03
N VAL A 138 -17.92 8.26 11.29
CA VAL A 138 -17.25 8.61 12.54
C VAL A 138 -16.26 9.74 12.27
N PRO A 139 -16.29 10.85 13.02
CA PRO A 139 -15.29 11.91 12.89
C PRO A 139 -13.88 11.39 13.22
N ILE A 140 -12.91 11.69 12.37
CA ILE A 140 -11.50 11.39 12.65
C ILE A 140 -10.97 12.41 13.66
N ARG A 141 -10.30 11.91 14.70
CA ARG A 141 -9.84 12.69 15.85
C ARG A 141 -8.49 13.36 15.56
N CYS A 142 -8.53 14.48 14.87
CA CYS A 142 -7.35 15.27 14.49
C CYS A 142 -7.66 16.78 14.63
N GLY A 143 -7.35 17.32 15.80
CA GLY A 143 -7.65 18.71 16.14
C GLY A 143 -9.14 19.04 16.26
N ASN A 144 -9.43 20.27 16.69
CA ASN A 144 -10.78 20.70 17.06
C ASN A 144 -11.71 21.04 15.87
N LYS A 145 -11.19 21.04 14.64
CA LYS A 145 -11.91 21.51 13.43
C LYS A 145 -11.84 20.53 12.25
N SER A 146 -11.65 19.24 12.52
CA SER A 146 -11.59 18.24 11.46
C SER A 146 -12.91 18.16 10.68
N ASN A 147 -12.80 18.22 9.34
CA ASN A 147 -13.85 17.84 8.39
C ASN A 147 -13.55 16.44 7.79
N ALA A 148 -12.77 15.64 8.52
CA ALA A 148 -12.42 14.30 8.11
C ALA A 148 -13.26 13.26 8.84
N PHE A 149 -13.71 12.26 8.11
CA PHE A 149 -14.59 11.21 8.62
C PHE A 149 -14.12 9.84 8.15
N VAL A 150 -14.54 8.80 8.84
CA VAL A 150 -14.29 7.42 8.46
C VAL A 150 -15.58 6.62 8.48
N ARG A 151 -15.73 5.76 7.46
CA ARG A 151 -16.82 4.79 7.34
C ARG A 151 -16.25 3.38 7.28
N ALA A 152 -16.92 2.44 7.93
CA ALA A 152 -16.67 1.01 7.70
C ALA A 152 -17.36 0.56 6.42
N GLY A 153 -16.62 -0.12 5.56
CA GLY A 153 -17.12 -0.76 4.37
C GLY A 153 -17.26 -2.27 4.53
N GLY A 154 -17.61 -2.92 3.42
CA GLY A 154 -17.66 -4.37 3.33
C GLY A 154 -16.28 -4.99 3.13
N ARG A 155 -16.26 -6.14 2.46
CA ARG A 155 -15.02 -6.75 1.99
C ARG A 155 -14.29 -5.82 1.03
N TYR A 156 -12.97 -5.99 0.98
CA TYR A 156 -12.13 -5.45 -0.07
C TYR A 156 -12.38 -6.26 -1.34
N ASP A 157 -13.45 -5.91 -2.04
CA ASP A 157 -13.65 -6.31 -3.42
C ASP A 157 -12.68 -5.46 -4.25
N GLY A 158 -11.66 -6.06 -4.87
CA GLY A 158 -10.75 -5.35 -5.77
C GLY A 158 -11.43 -4.77 -7.03
N THR A 159 -12.76 -4.77 -7.05
CA THR A 159 -13.62 -4.08 -8.01
C THR A 159 -14.02 -2.74 -7.43
N ASP A 160 -13.68 -1.69 -8.16
CA ASP A 160 -13.84 -0.28 -7.88
C ASP A 160 -15.31 0.18 -7.77
N ASP A 161 -16.09 -0.37 -6.82
CA ASP A 161 -17.36 0.23 -6.43
C ASP A 161 -17.11 1.44 -5.52
N TYR A 162 -16.30 2.39 -6.01
CA TYR A 162 -16.08 3.70 -5.38
C TYR A 162 -17.33 4.56 -5.48
N ALA A 163 -18.20 4.29 -6.46
CA ALA A 163 -19.46 5.01 -6.66
C ALA A 163 -20.33 4.99 -5.40
N ARG A 164 -20.42 3.85 -4.71
CA ARG A 164 -21.19 3.74 -3.44
C ARG A 164 -20.64 4.59 -2.28
N TYR A 165 -19.39 5.00 -2.40
CA TYR A 165 -18.67 5.79 -1.40
C TYR A 165 -18.51 7.24 -1.80
N HIS A 166 -18.93 7.62 -3.01
CA HIS A 166 -18.94 9.00 -3.43
C HIS A 166 -19.87 9.83 -2.52
N MET A 167 -19.34 10.94 -2.03
CA MET A 167 -20.08 11.94 -1.29
C MET A 167 -19.75 13.31 -1.88
N GLU A 168 -20.77 14.04 -2.33
CA GLU A 168 -20.56 15.34 -2.97
C GLU A 168 -19.86 16.30 -2.00
N GLY A 169 -18.78 16.94 -2.46
CA GLY A 169 -18.01 17.88 -1.66
C GLY A 169 -17.02 17.25 -0.68
N CYS A 170 -16.84 15.92 -0.72
CA CYS A 170 -15.81 15.21 0.01
C CYS A 170 -14.97 14.36 -0.93
N GLU A 171 -13.65 14.39 -0.72
CA GLU A 171 -12.74 13.42 -1.31
C GLU A 171 -12.79 12.12 -0.49
N ALA A 172 -12.73 10.96 -1.15
CA ALA A 172 -12.85 9.66 -0.52
C ALA A 172 -11.67 8.76 -0.87
N THR A 173 -11.13 8.07 0.13
CA THR A 173 -9.98 7.18 -0.03
C THR A 173 -10.22 5.85 0.66
N VAL A 174 -9.95 4.76 -0.05
CA VAL A 174 -10.14 3.40 0.47
C VAL A 174 -8.88 2.92 1.15
N VAL A 175 -9.05 2.40 2.36
CA VAL A 175 -7.98 1.89 3.19
C VAL A 175 -8.25 0.42 3.51
N PRO A 176 -7.46 -0.51 2.97
CA PRO A 176 -7.58 -1.91 3.34
C PRO A 176 -7.16 -2.11 4.80
N VAL A 177 -7.92 -2.94 5.52
CA VAL A 177 -7.64 -3.31 6.91
C VAL A 177 -8.02 -4.77 7.14
N LEU A 178 -7.31 -5.45 8.04
CA LEU A 178 -7.77 -6.71 8.59
C LEU A 178 -8.78 -6.44 9.71
N GLY A 179 -10.01 -6.88 9.50
CA GLY A 179 -11.07 -6.81 10.50
C GLY A 179 -10.76 -7.64 11.75
N VAL A 180 -11.28 -7.20 12.88
CA VAL A 180 -11.28 -7.98 14.13
C VAL A 180 -12.46 -8.94 14.06
N HIS A 181 -12.21 -10.24 14.14
CA HIS A 181 -13.22 -11.29 13.89
C HIS A 181 -13.96 -11.14 12.54
N GLY A 182 -13.27 -10.66 11.51
CA GLY A 182 -13.86 -10.46 10.18
C GLY A 182 -14.82 -9.28 10.07
N MET A 183 -14.85 -8.39 11.07
CA MET A 183 -15.65 -7.16 11.08
C MET A 183 -14.77 -5.92 11.22
N ALA A 184 -15.19 -4.81 10.61
CA ALA A 184 -14.58 -3.50 10.77
C ALA A 184 -15.61 -2.57 11.42
N ASN A 185 -15.23 -1.96 12.54
CA ASN A 185 -15.99 -0.87 13.14
C ASN A 185 -15.25 0.44 12.86
N ALA A 186 -15.93 1.41 12.26
CA ALA A 186 -15.38 2.72 11.95
C ALA A 186 -14.84 3.42 13.21
N SER A 187 -15.46 3.23 14.38
CA SER A 187 -14.99 3.81 15.65
C SER A 187 -13.62 3.29 16.10
N ASN A 188 -13.16 2.16 15.56
CA ASN A 188 -11.87 1.55 15.86
C ASN A 188 -10.86 1.76 14.72
N TYR A 189 -11.07 2.75 13.85
CA TYR A 189 -10.24 2.98 12.66
C TYR A 189 -8.74 3.00 12.96
N GLU A 190 -8.32 3.60 14.07
CA GLU A 190 -6.91 3.70 14.48
C GLU A 190 -6.26 2.33 14.70
N GLN A 191 -6.98 1.45 15.42
CA GLN A 191 -6.55 0.09 15.69
C GLN A 191 -6.56 -0.75 14.42
N LEU A 192 -7.56 -0.57 13.56
CA LEU A 192 -7.66 -1.28 12.28
C LEU A 192 -6.53 -0.90 11.31
N ILE A 193 -6.24 0.41 11.18
CA ILE A 193 -5.14 0.91 10.33
C ILE A 193 -3.79 0.44 10.89
N SER A 194 -3.58 0.54 12.20
CA SER A 194 -2.36 0.07 12.86
C SER A 194 -2.20 -1.45 12.80
N GLY A 195 -3.32 -2.18 12.75
CA GLY A 195 -3.36 -3.62 12.52
C GLY A 195 -2.96 -4.01 11.09
N GLY A 196 -2.98 -3.08 10.14
CA GLY A 196 -2.55 -3.31 8.78
C GLY A 196 -3.49 -4.23 7.98
N PHE A 197 -3.02 -4.64 6.82
CA PHE A 197 -3.78 -5.43 5.86
C PHE A 197 -2.90 -6.48 5.17
N LEU A 198 -3.55 -7.49 4.58
CA LEU A 198 -2.89 -8.60 3.91
C LEU A 198 -2.67 -8.30 2.42
N LEU A 199 -1.45 -8.51 1.96
CA LEU A 199 -1.04 -8.49 0.57
C LEU A 199 -0.58 -9.88 0.15
N THR A 200 -0.70 -10.17 -1.14
CA THR A 200 0.08 -11.21 -1.82
C THR A 200 1.01 -10.58 -2.83
N TRP A 201 2.09 -11.30 -3.19
CA TRP A 201 2.99 -10.85 -4.26
C TRP A 201 3.16 -11.90 -5.36
N GLN A 202 3.40 -11.41 -6.57
CA GLN A 202 3.59 -12.21 -7.77
C GLN A 202 5.07 -12.45 -8.06
N THR A 203 5.41 -13.65 -8.51
CA THR A 203 6.77 -14.04 -8.92
C THR A 203 6.75 -14.85 -10.22
N GLY A 204 7.92 -15.10 -10.80
CA GLY A 204 8.08 -15.96 -11.97
C GLY A 204 7.47 -15.38 -13.25
N LYS A 205 6.86 -16.24 -14.09
CA LYS A 205 6.34 -15.84 -15.41
C LYS A 205 5.34 -14.68 -15.33
N LEU A 206 4.44 -14.69 -14.34
CA LEU A 206 3.44 -13.63 -14.18
C LEU A 206 4.09 -12.27 -13.86
N ALA A 207 5.13 -12.25 -13.00
CA ALA A 207 5.89 -11.04 -12.74
C ALA A 207 6.64 -10.54 -14.00
N SER A 208 7.21 -11.46 -14.78
CA SER A 208 7.90 -11.10 -16.04
C SER A 208 6.96 -10.52 -17.09
N GLN A 209 5.74 -11.04 -17.22
CA GLN A 209 4.70 -10.54 -18.13
C GLN A 209 4.19 -9.16 -17.72
N ILE A 210 4.00 -8.93 -16.41
CA ILE A 210 3.67 -7.60 -15.90
C ILE A 210 4.80 -6.63 -16.25
N SER A 211 6.05 -6.99 -15.97
CA SER A 211 7.21 -6.14 -16.24
C SER A 211 7.43 -5.81 -17.74
N THR A 212 7.24 -6.77 -18.64
CA THR A 212 7.37 -6.53 -20.10
C THR A 212 6.27 -5.62 -20.64
N SER A 213 5.04 -5.78 -20.15
CA SER A 213 3.94 -4.86 -20.51
C SER A 213 4.27 -3.41 -20.16
N PHE A 214 5.01 -3.15 -19.06
CA PHE A 214 5.45 -1.80 -18.69
C PHE A 214 6.49 -1.22 -19.64
N ARG A 215 7.54 -1.99 -19.95
CA ARG A 215 8.59 -1.52 -20.87
C ARG A 215 8.03 -1.15 -22.24
N SER A 216 7.04 -1.90 -22.74
CA SER A 216 6.37 -1.58 -23.99
C SER A 216 5.58 -0.27 -23.92
N VAL A 217 4.89 0.02 -22.80
CA VAL A 217 4.13 1.26 -22.62
C VAL A 217 5.04 2.48 -22.44
N GLU A 218 6.12 2.39 -21.64
CA GLU A 218 7.12 3.46 -21.52
C GLU A 218 7.83 3.73 -22.85
N SER A 219 8.11 2.68 -23.63
CA SER A 219 8.65 2.82 -24.98
C SER A 219 7.65 3.50 -25.92
N CYS A 220 6.33 3.30 -25.78
CA CYS A 220 5.35 4.04 -26.56
C CYS A 220 5.28 5.53 -26.18
N ILE A 221 5.42 5.87 -24.89
CA ILE A 221 5.40 7.26 -24.42
C ILE A 221 6.65 8.03 -24.91
N THR A 222 7.82 7.39 -24.91
CA THR A 222 9.06 8.01 -25.41
C THR A 222 9.08 8.25 -26.92
N TYR A 223 8.29 7.52 -27.70
CA TYR A 223 8.16 7.75 -29.15
C TYR A 223 7.16 8.85 -29.53
N SER A 224 6.37 9.39 -28.58
CA SER A 224 5.34 10.41 -28.88
C SER A 224 5.78 11.86 -28.60
N LEU A 225 7.04 12.09 -28.21
CA LEU A 225 7.61 13.43 -28.03
C LEU A 225 8.84 13.62 -28.91
N ARG A 226 8.64 13.69 -30.23
CA ARG A 226 9.57 14.40 -31.11
C ARG A 226 9.00 15.80 -31.35
N PRO A 227 9.71 16.88 -31.00
CA PRO A 227 9.30 18.21 -31.41
C PRO A 227 9.40 18.28 -32.94
N VAL A 228 8.27 18.62 -33.58
CA VAL A 228 8.28 19.13 -34.95
C VAL A 228 8.91 20.51 -34.87
N ILE A 229 10.15 20.65 -35.36
CA ILE A 229 10.77 21.92 -35.67
C ILE A 229 10.32 22.32 -37.07
#